data_AF-B9Y8W1-F1
#
_entry.id   AF-B9Y8W1-F1
#
_cell.length_a   1.000
_cell.length_b   1.000
_cell.length_c   1.000
_cell.angle_alpha   90.00
_cell.angle_beta   90.00
_cell.angle_gamma   90.00
#
_symmetry.space_group_name_H-M   'P 1'
#
loop_
_entity.id
_entity.type
_entity.pdbx_description
1 polymer ?
#
loop_
_entity_poly.entity_id
_entity_poly.type
_entity_poly.pdbx_seq_one_letter_code
_entity_poly.pdbx_strand_id
1 'polypeptide(L)'
;MMQLKEFILRGGEVAVLFFELLALIMIIYAGCKGAISLFKKDDNVALDLLKGFSTGLSFLLGAEILKTIALEEVSELMMVGGVIAMRVALSILIHWEMKQEQHEREMELLEKNRD
;
A
#
# COMPACT_ATOMS: atom_id res chain seq x y z
N MET A 1 -36.87 -13.76 -0.69
CA MET A 1 -36.05 -12.58 -0.34
C MET A 1 -35.01 -12.85 0.75
N MET A 2 -35.33 -13.54 1.85
CA MET A 2 -34.34 -13.87 2.91
C MET A 2 -33.15 -14.73 2.42
N GLN A 3 -33.41 -15.79 1.64
CA GLN A 3 -32.37 -16.69 1.11
C GLN A 3 -31.31 -15.97 0.24
N LEU A 4 -31.72 -14.94 -0.52
CA LEU A 4 -30.82 -14.19 -1.39
C LEU A 4 -29.91 -13.26 -0.58
N LYS A 5 -30.45 -12.61 0.45
CA LYS A 5 -29.65 -11.77 1.37
C LYS A 5 -28.61 -12.61 2.10
N GLU A 6 -28.99 -13.78 2.60
CA GLU A 6 -28.08 -14.69 3.33
C GLU A 6 -26.96 -15.23 2.43
N PHE A 7 -27.27 -15.52 1.16
CA PHE A 7 -26.26 -15.93 0.18
C PHE A 7 -25.30 -14.79 -0.19
N ILE A 8 -25.81 -13.56 -0.34
CA ILE A 8 -24.99 -12.37 -0.61
C ILE A 8 -24.09 -12.05 0.58
N LEU A 9 -24.60 -12.11 1.81
CA LEU A 9 -23.81 -11.86 3.02
C LEU A 9 -22.64 -12.84 3.13
N ARG A 10 -22.92 -14.14 3.02
CA ARG A 10 -21.87 -15.18 3.07
C ARG A 10 -20.87 -15.06 1.93
N GLY A 11 -21.34 -14.78 0.71
CA GLY A 11 -20.45 -14.56 -0.43
C GLY A 11 -19.56 -13.34 -0.24
N GLY A 12 -20.12 -12.27 0.34
CA GLY A 12 -19.43 -11.03 0.68
C GLY A 12 -18.31 -11.24 1.69
N GLU A 13 -18.60 -11.90 2.81
CA GLU A 13 -17.61 -12.22 3.85
C GLU A 13 -16.42 -12.99 3.30
N VAL A 14 -16.70 -14.05 2.51
CA VAL A 14 -15.66 -14.88 1.90
C VAL A 14 -14.81 -14.05 0.93
N ALA A 15 -15.45 -13.17 0.15
CA ALA A 15 -14.73 -12.34 -0.80
C ALA A 15 -13.89 -11.25 -0.11
N VAL A 16 -14.38 -10.64 0.98
CA VAL A 16 -13.60 -9.69 1.78
C VAL A 16 -12.34 -10.37 2.35
N LEU A 17 -12.50 -11.53 2.98
CA LEU A 17 -11.39 -12.34 3.51
C LEU A 17 -10.38 -12.69 2.43
N PHE A 18 -10.84 -12.99 1.21
CA PHE A 18 -9.97 -13.28 0.09
C PHE A 18 -9.11 -12.07 -0.31
N PHE A 19 -9.69 -10.87 -0.40
CA PHE A 19 -8.93 -9.66 -0.72
C PHE A 19 -7.95 -9.27 0.40
N GLU A 20 -8.36 -9.38 1.66
CA GLU A 20 -7.46 -9.15 2.81
C GLU A 20 -6.28 -10.13 2.81
N LEU A 21 -6.52 -11.40 2.47
CA LEU A 21 -5.47 -12.40 2.35
C LEU A 21 -4.48 -12.09 1.22
N LEU A 22 -4.98 -11.68 0.05
CA LEU A 22 -4.11 -11.26 -1.06
C LEU A 22 -3.25 -10.04 -0.69
N ALA A 23 -3.85 -9.06 -0.02
CA ALA A 23 -3.13 -7.89 0.48
C ALA A 23 -2.00 -8.29 1.44
N LEU A 24 -2.29 -9.17 2.40
CA LEU A 24 -1.32 -9.67 3.37
C LEU A 24 -0.14 -10.39 2.69
N ILE A 25 -0.43 -11.31 1.76
CA ILE A 25 0.60 -12.07 1.03
C ILE A 25 1.52 -11.12 0.26
N MET A 26 0.95 -10.14 -0.45
CA MET A 26 1.73 -9.17 -1.23
C MET A 26 2.63 -8.31 -0.35
N ILE A 27 2.13 -7.83 0.80
CA ILE A 27 2.90 -7.01 1.74
C ILE A 27 4.03 -7.82 2.36
N ILE A 28 3.77 -9.06 2.80
CA ILE A 28 4.80 -9.94 3.37
C ILE A 28 5.87 -10.24 2.31
N TYR A 29 5.47 -10.60 1.09
CA TYR A 29 6.41 -10.89 0.01
C TYR A 29 7.30 -9.68 -0.31
N ALA A 30 6.72 -8.49 -0.43
CA ALA A 30 7.45 -7.26 -0.67
C ALA A 30 8.42 -6.93 0.47
N GLY A 31 7.99 -7.11 1.73
CA GLY A 31 8.80 -6.90 2.91
C GLY A 31 9.99 -7.87 3.00
N CYS A 32 9.77 -9.16 2.75
CA CYS A 32 10.83 -10.16 2.73
C CYS A 32 11.84 -9.91 1.61
N LYS A 33 11.37 -9.67 0.38
CA LYS A 33 12.24 -9.33 -0.76
C LYS A 33 13.06 -8.07 -0.46
N GLY A 34 12.40 -7.08 0.12
CA GLY A 34 12.99 -5.83 0.56
C GLY A 34 14.10 -6.00 1.59
N ALA A 35 13.83 -6.74 2.66
CA ALA A 35 14.79 -7.01 3.72
C ALA A 35 16.04 -7.72 3.18
N ILE A 36 15.87 -8.74 2.35
CA ILE A 36 16.99 -9.48 1.73
C ILE A 36 17.84 -8.55 0.85
N SER A 37 17.17 -7.69 0.09
CA SER A 37 17.84 -6.82 -0.88
C SER A 37 18.52 -5.61 -0.22
N LEU A 38 18.05 -5.18 0.97
CA LEU A 38 18.70 -4.17 1.80
C LEU A 38 20.09 -4.63 2.27
N PHE A 39 20.25 -5.91 2.62
CA PHE A 39 21.56 -6.50 2.93
C PHE A 39 22.49 -6.57 1.71
N LYS A 40 21.94 -6.58 0.49
CA LYS A 40 22.71 -6.59 -0.76
C LYS A 40 23.11 -5.21 -1.27
N LYS A 41 22.69 -4.11 -0.61
CA LYS A 41 23.05 -2.73 -0.95
C LYS A 41 22.71 -2.37 -2.40
N ASP A 42 21.53 -2.80 -2.83
CA ASP A 42 20.99 -2.56 -4.17
C ASP A 42 20.13 -1.27 -4.16
N ASP A 43 20.37 -0.34 -5.09
CA ASP A 43 19.72 0.99 -5.11
C ASP A 43 18.23 0.91 -5.49
N ASN A 44 17.78 -0.19 -6.10
CA ASN A 44 16.38 -0.32 -6.57
C ASN A 44 15.40 -0.85 -5.51
N VAL A 45 15.89 -1.16 -4.31
CA VAL A 45 15.11 -1.83 -3.25
C VAL A 45 13.92 -1.02 -2.78
N ALA A 46 14.09 0.30 -2.63
CA ALA A 46 13.02 1.18 -2.19
C ALA A 46 11.83 1.16 -3.17
N LEU A 47 12.10 1.23 -4.47
CA LEU A 47 11.06 1.22 -5.52
C LEU A 47 10.31 -0.12 -5.57
N ASP A 48 11.02 -1.23 -5.44
CA ASP A 48 10.43 -2.57 -5.41
C ASP A 48 9.56 -2.81 -4.17
N LEU A 49 9.99 -2.35 -2.99
CA LEU A 49 9.14 -2.36 -1.78
C LEU A 49 7.89 -1.50 -2.00
N LEU A 50 8.07 -0.27 -2.49
CA LEU A 50 6.97 0.68 -2.64
C LEU A 50 5.89 0.11 -3.56
N LYS A 51 6.31 -0.52 -4.66
CA LYS A 51 5.41 -1.16 -5.64
C LYS A 51 4.65 -2.34 -5.02
N GLY A 52 5.35 -3.17 -4.24
CA GLY A 52 4.74 -4.29 -3.53
C GLY A 52 3.73 -3.84 -2.45
N PHE A 53 4.08 -2.81 -1.67
CA PHE A 53 3.17 -2.21 -0.69
C PHE A 53 1.97 -1.51 -1.33
N SER A 54 2.17 -0.76 -2.42
CA SER A 54 1.08 -0.12 -3.16
C SER A 54 0.07 -1.15 -3.71
N THR A 55 0.57 -2.28 -4.21
CA THR A 55 -0.26 -3.38 -4.68
C THR A 55 -1.05 -4.01 -3.53
N GLY A 56 -0.41 -4.29 -2.40
CA GLY A 56 -1.08 -4.83 -1.21
C GLY A 56 -2.13 -3.87 -0.64
N LEU A 57 -1.84 -2.57 -0.58
CA LEU A 57 -2.78 -1.54 -0.15
C LEU A 57 -3.99 -1.44 -1.08
N SER A 58 -3.81 -1.62 -2.39
CA SER A 58 -4.90 -1.63 -3.36
C SER A 58 -5.88 -2.78 -3.13
N PHE A 59 -5.37 -3.97 -2.77
CA PHE A 59 -6.23 -5.11 -2.39
C PHE A 59 -6.98 -4.85 -1.08
N LEU A 60 -6.34 -4.18 -0.12
CA LEU A 60 -6.96 -3.84 1.16
C LEU A 60 -8.08 -2.80 0.98
N LEU A 61 -7.88 -1.80 0.12
CA LEU A 61 -8.94 -0.87 -0.29
C LEU A 61 -10.08 -1.59 -1.02
N GLY A 62 -9.78 -2.57 -1.88
CA GLY A 62 -10.78 -3.40 -2.54
C GLY A 62 -11.63 -4.22 -1.56
N ALA A 63 -11.01 -4.79 -0.53
CA ALA A 63 -11.71 -5.49 0.55
C ALA A 63 -12.65 -4.54 1.31
N GLU A 64 -12.19 -3.32 1.58
CA GLU A 64 -12.94 -2.30 2.32
C GLU A 64 -14.18 -1.83 1.54
N ILE A 65 -14.03 -1.60 0.23
CA ILE A 65 -15.13 -1.31 -0.67
C ILE A 65 -16.11 -2.50 -0.70
N LEU A 66 -15.61 -3.73 -0.76
CA LEU A 66 -16.47 -4.91 -0.80
C LEU A 66 -17.23 -5.13 0.51
N LYS A 67 -16.62 -4.82 1.65
CA LYS A 67 -17.25 -4.85 2.99
C LYS A 67 -18.40 -3.84 3.08
N THR A 68 -18.22 -2.63 2.56
CA THR A 68 -19.32 -1.63 2.50
C THR A 68 -20.45 -2.02 1.54
N ILE A 69 -20.14 -2.70 0.43
CA ILE A 69 -21.14 -3.16 -0.55
C ILE A 69 -21.91 -4.40 -0.05
N ALA A 70 -21.23 -5.34 0.63
CA ALA A 70 -21.80 -6.65 0.95
C ALA A 70 -22.28 -6.80 2.40
N LEU A 71 -21.76 -6.00 3.34
CA LEU A 71 -21.97 -6.20 4.79
C LEU A 71 -22.60 -5.00 5.53
N GLU A 72 -22.76 -3.83 4.90
CA GLU A 72 -23.42 -2.62 5.49
C GLU A 72 -22.91 -2.22 6.90
N GLU A 73 -21.71 -2.62 7.33
CA GLU A 73 -21.15 -2.29 8.66
C GLU A 73 -20.01 -1.28 8.55
N VAL A 74 -20.29 -0.04 8.96
CA VAL A 74 -19.38 1.12 8.81
C VAL A 74 -18.51 1.38 10.06
N SER A 75 -18.61 0.54 11.10
CA SER A 75 -18.05 0.86 12.43
C SER A 75 -16.57 0.47 12.64
N GLU A 76 -16.05 -0.52 11.91
CA GLU A 76 -14.63 -0.96 12.04
C GLU A 76 -13.68 -0.26 11.04
N LEU A 77 -14.25 0.42 10.04
CA LEU A 77 -13.56 1.11 8.93
C LEU A 77 -12.58 2.19 9.40
N MET A 78 -12.85 2.81 10.55
CA MET A 78 -12.15 4.02 10.97
C MET A 78 -10.72 3.74 11.47
N MET A 79 -10.49 2.60 12.11
CA MET A 79 -9.18 2.25 12.67
C MET A 79 -8.23 1.76 11.58
N VAL A 80 -8.73 0.93 10.66
CA VAL A 80 -7.98 0.45 9.50
C VAL A 80 -7.72 1.60 8.52
N GLY A 81 -8.73 2.43 8.23
CA GLY A 81 -8.59 3.65 7.45
C GLY A 81 -7.57 4.64 8.03
N GLY A 82 -7.50 4.78 9.35
CA GLY A 82 -6.50 5.61 10.03
C GLY A 82 -5.07 5.13 9.81
N VAL A 83 -4.83 3.81 9.91
CA VAL A 83 -3.49 3.23 9.64
C VAL A 83 -3.11 3.38 8.17
N ILE A 84 -4.05 3.22 7.23
CA ILE A 84 -3.82 3.39 5.79
C ILE A 84 -3.54 4.87 5.47
N ALA A 85 -4.30 5.80 6.03
CA ALA A 85 -4.09 7.24 5.85
C ALA A 85 -2.70 7.67 6.37
N MET A 86 -2.30 7.19 7.54
CA MET A 86 -0.97 7.40 8.11
C MET A 86 0.12 6.87 7.16
N ARG A 87 -0.09 5.69 6.54
CA ARG A 87 0.85 5.11 5.57
C ARG A 87 0.95 5.92 4.27
N VAL A 88 -0.17 6.44 3.78
CA VAL A 88 -0.17 7.32 2.59
C VAL A 88 0.54 8.63 2.89
N ALA A 89 0.29 9.22 4.06
CA ALA A 89 0.98 10.44 4.49
C ALA A 89 2.50 10.26 4.57
N LEU A 90 2.97 9.17 5.20
CA LEU A 90 4.40 8.85 5.27
C LEU A 90 5.02 8.58 3.90
N SER A 91 4.28 7.91 3.00
CA SER A 91 4.77 7.62 1.65
C SER A 91 4.90 8.88 0.78
N ILE A 92 3.96 9.84 0.93
CA ILE A 92 4.02 11.14 0.26
C ILE A 92 5.21 11.96 0.80
N LEU A 93 5.45 11.91 2.11
CA LEU A 93 6.58 12.60 2.74
C LEU A 93 7.91 12.14 2.15
N ILE A 94 8.10 10.83 2.03
CA ILE A 94 9.33 10.23 1.45
C ILE A 94 9.48 10.59 -0.03
N HIS A 95 8.38 10.64 -0.80
CA HIS A 95 8.43 11.02 -2.21
C HIS A 95 8.86 12.48 -2.41
N TRP A 96 8.44 13.38 -1.51
CA TRP A 96 8.89 14.76 -1.52
C TRP A 96 10.36 14.89 -1.15
N GLU A 97 10.82 14.14 -0.14
CA GLU A 97 12.24 14.13 0.23
C GLU A 97 13.14 13.63 -0.91
N MET A 98 12.76 12.53 -1.58
CA MET A 98 13.52 12.03 -2.73
C MET A 98 13.59 13.04 -3.89
N LYS A 99 12.49 13.73 -4.19
CA LYS A 99 12.46 14.74 -5.25
C LYS A 99 13.36 15.93 -4.91
N GLN A 100 13.43 16.30 -3.65
CA GLN A 100 14.24 17.42 -3.17
C GLN A 100 15.75 17.10 -3.26
N GLU A 101 16.16 15.91 -2.82
CA GLU A 101 17.56 15.46 -2.93
C GLU A 101 18.05 15.32 -4.39
N GLN A 102 17.16 14.99 -5.33
CA GLN A 102 17.50 14.94 -6.75
C GLN A 102 17.73 16.33 -7.31
N HIS A 103 16.88 17.30 -6.94
CA HIS A 103 17.04 18.68 -7.37
C HIS A 103 18.28 19.36 -6.80
N GLU A 104 18.63 19.10 -5.53
CA GLU A 104 19.88 19.62 -4.94
C GLU A 104 21.12 19.09 -5.67
N ARG A 105 21.15 17.79 -5.97
CA ARG A 105 22.25 17.19 -6.73
C ARG A 105 22.37 17.73 -8.15
N GLU A 106 21.27 17.97 -8.85
CA GLU A 106 21.29 18.59 -10.18
C GLU A 106 21.86 20.01 -10.14
N MET A 107 21.50 20.80 -9.12
CA MET A 107 22.00 22.16 -8.95
C MET A 107 23.50 22.20 -8.65
N GLU A 108 24.01 21.33 -7.76
CA GLU A 108 25.44 21.21 -7.49
C GLU A 108 26.26 20.82 -8.74
N LEU A 109 25.71 19.93 -9.59
CA LEU A 109 26.34 19.54 -10.85
C LEU A 109 26.38 20.68 -11.87
N LEU A 110 25.35 21.54 -11.89
CA LEU A 110 25.30 22.71 -12.76
C LEU A 110 26.25 23.82 -12.30
N GLU A 111 26.42 24.02 -11.00
CA GLU A 111 27.41 24.95 -10.46
C GLU A 111 28.83 24.46 -10.75
N LYS A 112 29.12 23.18 -10.53
CA LYS A 112 30.43 22.58 -10.81
C LYS A 112 30.83 22.60 -12.30
N ASN A 113 29.87 22.61 -13.22
CA ASN A 113 30.12 22.75 -14.67
C ASN A 113 30.23 24.20 -15.14
N ARG A 114 29.91 25.18 -14.28
CA ARG A 114 29.98 26.61 -14.60
C ARG A 114 31.33 27.24 -14.23
N ASP A 115 32.05 26.63 -13.28
CA ASP A 115 33.45 26.94 -12.93
C ASP A 115 34.46 26.20 -13.84
#